data_AF-A0A554KCA7-F1
#
_entry.id   AF-A0A554KCA7-F1
#
_cell.length_a   1.000
_cell.length_b   1.000
_cell.length_c   1.000
_cell.angle_alpha   90.00
_cell.angle_beta   90.00
_cell.angle_gamma   90.00
#
_symmetry.space_group_name_H-M   'P 1'
#
loop_
_entity.id
_entity.type
_entity.pdbx_description
1 polymer ?
#
loop_
_entity_poly.entity_id
_entity_poly.type
_entity_poly.pdbx_seq_one_letter_code
_entity_poly.pdbx_strand_id
1 'polypeptide(L)'
;MRNPYSRDKGFTLVELLVVISIISILSSVVLTSVNSARNKAKYARANAEINQFVKAATVAQGESAMRLQDITGSACSYCVCGGRDLRNVPTTDGCYTQWVNDLNAIQAATNGTVSGIDRMMRDPWGSPYLLDENEREYGPTDCRFDTVASAGPDGFLQQDGPSCTGIGDGICFLIPSSRPCP
;
A
#
# COMPACT_ATOMS: atom_id res chain seq x y z
N MET A 1 26.31 -42.12 -56.13
CA MET A 1 26.25 -40.78 -56.75
C MET A 1 25.93 -39.77 -55.66
N ARG A 2 26.90 -38.94 -55.24
CA ARG A 2 26.69 -37.89 -54.22
C ARG A 2 26.39 -36.58 -54.95
N ASN A 3 25.24 -35.99 -54.67
CA ASN A 3 24.80 -34.71 -55.22
C ASN A 3 25.56 -33.57 -54.51
N PRO A 4 26.48 -32.84 -55.15
CA PRO A 4 27.15 -31.70 -54.56
C PRO A 4 26.29 -30.45 -54.81
N TYR A 5 26.14 -29.60 -53.79
CA TYR A 5 25.33 -28.37 -53.73
C TYR A 5 23.93 -28.49 -53.13
N SER A 6 23.87 -28.76 -51.81
CA SER A 6 22.97 -27.96 -50.97
C SER A 6 23.61 -26.57 -50.83
N ARG A 7 23.00 -25.54 -51.43
CA ARG A 7 23.37 -24.15 -51.14
C ARG A 7 22.66 -23.79 -49.84
N ASP A 8 23.34 -24.00 -48.72
CA ASP A 8 22.88 -23.47 -47.44
C ASP A 8 22.90 -21.94 -47.54
N LYS A 9 21.72 -21.34 -47.60
CA LYS A 9 21.56 -19.88 -47.67
C LYS A 9 21.95 -19.30 -46.31
N GLY A 10 23.10 -18.66 -46.24
CA GLY A 10 23.55 -17.92 -45.05
C GLY A 10 22.76 -16.62 -44.88
N PHE A 11 22.53 -16.24 -43.62
CA PHE A 11 21.95 -14.94 -43.26
C PHE A 11 22.91 -13.80 -43.62
N THR A 12 22.40 -12.70 -44.17
CA THR A 12 23.20 -11.49 -44.43
C THR A 12 23.32 -10.61 -43.20
N LEU A 13 24.40 -9.83 -43.11
CA LEU A 13 24.59 -8.85 -42.03
C LEU A 13 23.48 -7.80 -41.99
N VAL A 14 22.94 -7.42 -43.16
CA VAL A 14 21.85 -6.45 -43.28
C VAL A 14 20.56 -7.02 -42.70
N GLU A 15 20.23 -8.27 -42.99
CA GLU A 15 19.05 -8.93 -42.43
C GLU A 15 19.13 -9.02 -40.90
N LEU A 16 20.30 -9.36 -40.34
CA LEU A 16 20.48 -9.38 -38.89
C LEU A 16 20.37 -7.97 -38.28
N LEU A 17 20.95 -6.96 -38.93
CA LEU A 17 20.94 -5.57 -38.47
C LEU A 17 19.52 -4.98 -38.43
N VAL A 18 18.72 -5.23 -39.47
CA VAL A 18 17.33 -4.74 -39.53
C VAL A 18 16.48 -5.39 -38.43
N VAL A 19 16.65 -6.69 -38.18
CA VAL A 19 15.90 -7.41 -37.15
C VAL A 19 16.17 -6.85 -35.75
N ILE A 20 17.45 -6.69 -35.38
CA ILE A 20 17.77 -6.10 -34.07
C ILE A 20 17.25 -4.66 -33.96
N SER A 21 17.30 -3.89 -35.05
CA SER A 21 16.80 -2.51 -35.09
C SER A 21 15.29 -2.44 -34.83
N ILE A 22 14.51 -3.33 -35.45
CA ILE A 22 13.05 -3.40 -35.24
C ILE A 22 12.73 -3.85 -33.81
N ILE A 23 13.42 -4.86 -33.29
CA ILE A 23 13.25 -5.34 -31.90
C ILE A 23 13.56 -4.22 -30.91
N SER A 24 14.60 -3.42 -31.15
CA SER A 24 14.95 -2.28 -30.29
C SER A 24 13.83 -1.24 -30.25
N ILE A 25 13.25 -0.86 -31.39
CA ILE A 25 12.17 0.13 -31.43
C ILE A 25 10.91 -0.42 -30.74
N LEU A 26 10.50 -1.65 -31.06
CA LEU A 26 9.30 -2.26 -30.48
C LEU A 26 9.44 -2.48 -28.97
N SER A 27 10.62 -2.90 -28.50
CA SER A 27 10.85 -3.13 -27.07
C SER A 27 10.78 -1.84 -26.24
N SER A 28 11.22 -0.70 -26.79
CA SER A 28 11.11 0.60 -26.09
C SER A 28 9.66 0.99 -25.78
N VAL A 29 8.75 0.83 -26.75
CA VAL A 29 7.33 1.16 -26.58
C VAL A 29 6.67 0.21 -25.58
N VAL A 30 6.95 -1.08 -25.66
CA VAL A 30 6.41 -2.10 -24.74
C VAL A 30 6.88 -1.86 -23.29
N LEU A 31 8.12 -1.44 -23.07
CA LEU A 31 8.63 -1.20 -21.73
C LEU A 31 7.88 -0.06 -21.02
N THR A 32 7.62 1.05 -21.72
CA THR A 32 6.89 2.19 -21.15
C THR A 32 5.45 1.83 -20.75
N SER A 33 4.76 1.05 -21.57
CA SER A 33 3.37 0.63 -21.30
C SER A 33 3.29 -0.33 -20.12
N VAL A 34 4.23 -1.28 -20.00
CA VAL A 34 4.31 -2.21 -18.86
C VAL A 34 4.62 -1.49 -17.56
N ASN A 35 5.51 -0.50 -17.56
CA ASN A 35 5.81 0.29 -16.36
C ASN A 35 4.58 1.08 -15.87
N SER A 36 3.82 1.69 -16.78
CA SER A 36 2.56 2.36 -16.42
C SER A 36 1.53 1.37 -15.85
N ALA A 37 1.38 0.20 -16.47
CA ALA A 37 0.47 -0.84 -16.00
C ALA A 37 0.84 -1.36 -14.60
N ARG A 38 2.14 -1.58 -14.33
CA ARG A 38 2.65 -1.97 -13.01
C ARG A 38 2.35 -0.93 -11.95
N ASN A 39 2.57 0.35 -12.24
CA ASN A 39 2.26 1.44 -11.31
C ASN A 39 0.77 1.49 -11.00
N LYS A 40 -0.10 1.42 -12.02
CA LYS A 40 -1.56 1.34 -11.81
C LYS A 40 -1.97 0.13 -10.96
N ALA A 41 -1.36 -1.02 -11.18
CA ALA A 41 -1.62 -2.22 -10.39
C ALA A 41 -1.21 -2.04 -8.92
N LYS A 42 -0.11 -1.34 -8.64
CA LYS A 42 0.28 -0.99 -7.26
C LYS A 42 -0.77 -0.12 -6.58
N TYR A 43 -1.20 0.98 -7.21
CA TYR A 43 -2.25 1.83 -6.65
C TYR A 43 -3.57 1.06 -6.43
N ALA A 44 -3.97 0.21 -7.38
CA ALA A 44 -5.17 -0.62 -7.24
C ALA A 44 -5.05 -1.60 -6.06
N ARG A 45 -3.88 -2.21 -5.87
CA ARG A 45 -3.60 -3.10 -4.74
C ARG A 45 -3.66 -2.35 -3.40
N ALA A 46 -2.98 -1.21 -3.30
CA ALA A 46 -2.99 -0.39 -2.09
C ALA A 46 -4.42 0.05 -1.71
N ASN A 47 -5.20 0.51 -2.70
CA ASN A 47 -6.61 0.84 -2.50
C ASN A 47 -7.42 -0.36 -1.98
N ALA A 48 -7.23 -1.55 -2.55
CA ALA A 48 -7.95 -2.75 -2.13
C ALA A 48 -7.57 -3.17 -0.70
N GLU A 49 -6.27 -3.13 -0.38
CA GLU A 49 -5.73 -3.44 0.95
C GLU A 49 -6.27 -2.44 1.99
N ILE A 50 -6.16 -1.13 1.76
CA ILE A 50 -6.69 -0.12 2.68
C ILE A 50 -8.21 -0.30 2.89
N ASN A 51 -8.99 -0.51 1.82
CA ASN A 51 -10.43 -0.77 1.97
C ASN A 51 -10.74 -2.03 2.79
N GLN A 52 -9.92 -3.08 2.65
CA GLN A 52 -10.06 -4.28 3.46
C GLN A 52 -9.76 -3.98 4.94
N PHE A 53 -8.73 -3.19 5.21
CA PHE A 53 -8.42 -2.74 6.57
C PHE A 53 -9.53 -1.89 7.16
N VAL A 54 -10.07 -0.90 6.44
CA VAL A 54 -11.19 -0.07 6.91
C VAL A 54 -12.38 -0.92 7.32
N LYS A 55 -12.76 -1.92 6.50
CA LYS A 55 -13.83 -2.86 6.85
C LYS A 55 -13.53 -3.64 8.13
N ALA A 56 -12.29 -4.13 8.27
CA ALA A 56 -11.87 -4.86 9.45
C ALA A 56 -11.89 -4.00 10.71
N ALA A 57 -11.42 -2.77 10.62
CA ALA A 57 -11.47 -1.78 11.68
C ALA A 57 -12.90 -1.45 12.11
N THR A 58 -13.81 -1.25 11.15
CA THR A 58 -15.24 -1.03 11.44
C THR A 58 -15.88 -2.23 12.12
N VAL A 59 -15.56 -3.46 11.69
CA VAL A 59 -16.03 -4.67 12.36
C VAL A 59 -15.46 -4.77 13.77
N ALA A 60 -14.16 -4.50 13.96
CA ALA A 60 -13.52 -4.52 15.26
C ALA A 60 -14.17 -3.53 16.25
N GLN A 61 -14.42 -2.29 15.82
CA GLN A 61 -15.15 -1.29 16.62
C GLN A 61 -16.56 -1.78 16.98
N GLY A 62 -17.28 -2.39 16.03
CA GLY A 62 -18.63 -2.91 16.26
C GLY A 62 -18.71 -4.08 17.24
N GLU A 63 -17.81 -5.06 17.10
CA GLU A 63 -17.77 -6.27 17.95
C GLU A 63 -17.27 -5.97 19.36
N SER A 64 -16.28 -5.10 19.50
CA SER A 64 -15.71 -4.74 20.81
C SER A 64 -16.47 -3.60 21.52
N ALA A 65 -17.27 -2.83 20.79
CA ALA A 65 -17.87 -1.56 21.25
C ALA A 65 -16.83 -0.52 21.75
N MET A 66 -15.57 -0.65 21.30
CA MET A 66 -14.43 0.20 21.64
C MET A 66 -14.04 1.08 20.45
N ARG A 67 -13.35 2.20 20.74
CA ARG A 67 -12.72 3.03 19.69
C ARG A 67 -11.46 2.34 19.19
N LEU A 68 -10.95 2.74 18.02
CA LEU A 68 -9.68 2.17 17.53
C LEU A 68 -8.53 2.46 18.49
N GLN A 69 -8.47 3.66 19.08
CA GLN A 69 -7.47 4.00 20.09
C GLN A 69 -7.46 3.01 21.27
N ASP A 70 -8.63 2.58 21.75
CA ASP A 70 -8.72 1.63 22.86
C ASP A 70 -8.36 0.20 22.44
N ILE A 71 -8.56 -0.14 21.17
CA ILE A 71 -8.21 -1.44 20.58
C ILE A 71 -6.70 -1.54 20.35
N THR A 72 -6.09 -0.53 19.72
CA THR A 72 -4.65 -0.52 19.40
C THR A 72 -3.79 -0.08 20.57
N GLY A 73 -4.37 0.63 21.54
CA GLY A 73 -3.66 1.19 22.69
C GLY A 73 -2.83 2.44 22.36
N SER A 74 -3.08 3.06 21.20
CA SER A 74 -2.35 4.21 20.67
C SER A 74 -3.33 5.21 20.07
N ALA A 75 -3.10 6.50 20.27
CA ALA A 75 -3.87 7.58 19.64
C ALA A 75 -3.25 8.06 18.31
N CYS A 76 -2.05 7.58 17.99
CA CYS A 76 -1.30 7.99 16.82
C CYS A 76 -0.23 6.95 16.50
N SER A 77 -0.66 5.80 15.98
CA SER A 77 0.26 4.71 15.65
C SER A 77 1.28 5.09 14.59
N TYR A 78 0.93 6.02 13.69
CA TYR A 78 1.87 6.55 12.71
C TYR A 78 2.89 7.55 13.27
N CYS A 79 2.74 8.08 14.49
CA CYS A 79 3.59 9.16 15.01
C CYS A 79 5.09 8.77 15.08
N VAL A 80 5.38 7.48 15.20
CA VAL A 80 6.76 6.93 15.19
C VAL A 80 7.41 6.89 13.80
N CYS A 81 6.64 7.15 12.74
CA CYS A 81 7.04 7.04 11.33
C CYS A 81 7.59 8.35 10.73
N GLY A 82 7.64 9.45 11.49
CA GLY A 82 7.83 10.80 10.95
C GLY A 82 9.17 11.09 10.26
N GLY A 83 9.11 11.91 9.20
CA GLY A 83 10.25 12.67 8.66
C GLY A 83 11.30 11.90 7.85
N ARG A 84 10.98 10.68 7.40
CA ARG A 84 11.94 9.79 6.73
C ARG A 84 11.27 8.88 5.70
N ASP A 85 12.09 8.29 4.84
CA ASP A 85 11.67 7.25 3.90
C ASP A 85 11.35 5.96 4.64
N LEU A 86 10.11 5.49 4.47
CA LEU A 86 9.57 4.31 5.12
C LEU A 86 9.70 3.04 4.28
N ARG A 87 10.17 3.14 3.03
CA ARG A 87 10.28 1.99 2.14
C ARG A 87 11.34 1.04 2.66
N ASN A 88 10.93 -0.22 2.84
CA ASN A 88 11.81 -1.31 3.24
C ASN A 88 12.54 -1.06 4.57
N VAL A 89 11.96 -0.26 5.48
CA VAL A 89 12.47 -0.12 6.84
C VAL A 89 12.63 -1.48 7.51
N PRO A 90 13.63 -1.69 8.39
CA PRO A 90 13.82 -2.96 9.08
C PRO A 90 12.55 -3.42 9.82
N THR A 91 12.35 -4.73 9.97
CA THR A 91 11.19 -5.27 10.73
C THR A 91 11.28 -4.99 12.23
N THR A 92 12.43 -4.54 12.71
CA THR A 92 12.65 -4.05 14.08
C THR A 92 12.36 -2.57 14.23
N ASP A 93 12.05 -1.87 13.14
CA ASP A 93 11.75 -0.44 13.17
C ASP A 93 10.44 -0.16 13.88
N GLY A 94 10.41 0.87 14.73
CA GLY A 94 9.23 1.22 15.52
C GLY A 94 7.97 1.42 14.67
N CYS A 95 8.10 2.05 13.50
CA CYS A 95 6.97 2.25 12.57
C CYS A 95 6.41 0.92 12.05
N TYR A 96 7.30 -0.01 11.68
CA TYR A 96 6.88 -1.33 11.21
C TYR A 96 6.26 -2.16 12.32
N THR A 97 6.88 -2.18 13.50
CA THR A 97 6.39 -2.98 14.62
C THR A 97 5.07 -2.46 15.14
N GLN A 98 4.88 -1.14 15.19
CA GLN A 98 3.60 -0.54 15.61
C GLN A 98 2.48 -0.96 14.65
N TRP A 99 2.68 -0.79 13.34
CA TRP A 99 1.70 -1.22 12.33
C TRP A 99 1.31 -2.70 12.46
N VAL A 100 2.29 -3.59 12.70
CA VAL A 100 2.02 -5.02 12.91
C VAL A 100 1.24 -5.26 14.21
N ASN A 101 1.53 -4.52 15.27
CA ASN A 101 0.77 -4.61 16.53
C ASN A 101 -0.68 -4.17 16.31
N ASP A 102 -0.91 -3.09 15.57
CA ASP A 102 -2.26 -2.58 15.26
C ASP A 102 -3.06 -3.60 14.46
N LEU A 103 -2.45 -4.22 13.44
CA LEU A 103 -3.07 -5.29 12.66
C LEU A 103 -3.51 -6.47 13.53
N ASN A 104 -2.65 -6.90 14.45
CA ASN A 104 -2.96 -8.01 15.36
C ASN A 104 -4.07 -7.64 16.34
N ALA A 105 -4.03 -6.43 16.91
CA ALA A 105 -5.03 -5.94 17.84
C ALA A 105 -6.41 -5.82 17.19
N ILE A 106 -6.48 -5.20 16.01
CA ILE A 106 -7.72 -5.06 15.22
C ILE A 106 -8.26 -6.43 14.82
N GLN A 107 -7.40 -7.33 14.32
CA GLN A 107 -7.84 -8.67 13.94
C GLN A 107 -8.42 -9.43 15.14
N ALA A 108 -7.77 -9.36 16.31
CA ALA A 108 -8.25 -9.98 17.53
C ALA A 108 -9.60 -9.39 17.99
N ALA A 109 -9.78 -8.08 17.85
CA ALA A 109 -11.02 -7.39 18.20
C ALA A 109 -12.21 -7.72 17.28
N THR A 110 -11.99 -8.37 16.13
CA THR A 110 -13.10 -8.84 15.26
C THR A 110 -13.76 -10.14 15.71
N ASN A 111 -13.31 -10.75 16.81
CA ASN A 111 -13.82 -12.02 17.36
C ASN A 111 -13.86 -13.17 16.30
N GLY A 112 -12.90 -13.16 15.37
CA GLY A 112 -12.79 -14.15 14.29
C GLY A 112 -13.65 -13.89 13.05
N THR A 113 -14.40 -12.79 13.00
CA THR A 113 -15.22 -12.41 11.83
C THR A 113 -14.35 -12.02 10.63
N VAL A 114 -13.19 -11.41 10.88
CA VAL A 114 -12.23 -11.05 9.84
C VAL A 114 -10.92 -11.77 10.08
N SER A 115 -10.32 -12.27 9.00
CA SER A 115 -9.01 -12.94 9.04
C SER A 115 -8.16 -12.51 7.85
N GLY A 116 -6.83 -12.53 8.02
CA GLY A 116 -5.87 -12.29 6.95
C GLY A 116 -5.40 -10.86 6.78
N ILE A 117 -5.86 -9.92 7.63
CA ILE A 117 -5.32 -8.54 7.62
C ILE A 117 -3.90 -8.49 8.17
N ASP A 118 -3.51 -9.47 9.00
CA ASP A 118 -2.14 -9.67 9.51
C ASP A 118 -1.08 -9.81 8.41
N ARG A 119 -1.50 -10.10 7.17
CA ARG A 119 -0.62 -10.23 6.01
C ARG A 119 -0.33 -8.88 5.33
N MET A 120 -1.03 -7.82 5.69
CA MET A 120 -0.87 -6.47 5.12
C MET A 120 0.33 -5.72 5.73
N MET A 121 1.48 -6.37 5.81
CA MET A 121 2.64 -5.83 6.54
C MET A 121 3.23 -4.57 5.91
N ARG A 122 3.08 -4.42 4.58
CA ARG A 122 3.61 -3.30 3.79
C ARG A 122 2.71 -3.00 2.62
N ASP A 123 2.72 -1.75 2.21
CA ASP A 123 2.14 -1.30 0.96
C ASP A 123 2.94 -1.79 -0.27
N PRO A 124 2.43 -1.57 -1.50
CA PRO A 124 3.07 -2.02 -2.74
C PRO A 124 4.43 -1.35 -3.07
N TRP A 125 4.85 -0.36 -2.30
CA TRP A 125 6.14 0.34 -2.44
C TRP A 125 7.12 -0.01 -1.32
N GLY A 126 6.67 -0.75 -0.30
CA GLY A 126 7.49 -1.33 0.76
C GLY A 126 7.41 -0.60 2.10
N SER A 127 6.56 0.42 2.22
CA SER A 127 6.34 1.14 3.47
C SER A 127 5.29 0.44 4.32
N PRO A 128 5.37 0.46 5.66
CA PRO A 128 4.22 0.13 6.51
C PRO A 128 3.06 1.07 6.19
N TYR A 129 1.82 0.62 6.40
CA TYR A 129 0.68 1.54 6.40
C TYR A 129 0.70 2.39 7.68
N LEU A 130 -0.01 3.50 7.62
CA LEU A 130 0.03 4.57 8.60
C LEU A 130 -1.37 4.72 9.19
N LEU A 131 -1.53 4.39 10.46
CA LEU A 131 -2.79 4.48 11.18
C LEU A 131 -2.77 5.68 12.12
N ASP A 132 -3.80 6.50 12.04
CA ASP A 132 -4.06 7.66 12.90
C ASP A 132 -5.40 7.46 13.62
N GLU A 133 -5.34 7.01 14.87
CA GLU A 133 -6.51 6.77 15.74
C GLU A 133 -6.94 8.05 16.46
N ASN A 134 -7.34 9.06 15.69
CA ASN A 134 -7.69 10.37 16.20
C ASN A 134 -9.16 10.52 16.67
N GLU A 135 -9.99 9.46 16.62
CA GLU A 135 -11.40 9.53 17.01
C GLU A 135 -11.53 9.99 18.47
N ARG A 136 -12.06 11.21 18.66
CA ARG A 136 -12.37 11.82 19.97
C ARG A 136 -11.16 11.99 20.89
N GLU A 137 -9.98 12.17 20.31
CA GLU A 137 -8.75 12.45 21.08
C GLU A 137 -8.86 13.77 21.88
N TYR A 138 -9.55 14.79 21.33
CA TYR A 138 -9.66 16.12 21.93
C TYR A 138 -10.95 16.35 22.74
N GLY A 139 -11.69 15.29 23.03
CA GLY A 139 -12.85 15.33 23.92
C GLY A 139 -14.14 14.77 23.32
N PRO A 140 -15.24 14.81 24.08
CA PRO A 140 -16.49 14.13 23.72
C PRO A 140 -17.24 14.75 22.53
N THR A 141 -16.90 15.98 22.14
CA THR A 141 -17.48 16.70 20.99
C THR A 141 -16.58 16.69 19.75
N ASP A 142 -15.40 16.06 19.84
CA ASP A 142 -14.49 15.98 18.70
C ASP A 142 -14.98 14.93 17.70
N CYS A 143 -14.96 15.33 16.42
CA CYS A 143 -15.58 14.63 15.31
C CYS A 143 -14.59 14.29 14.20
N ARG A 144 -13.31 14.21 14.56
CA ARG A 144 -12.29 13.65 13.70
C ARG A 144 -12.52 12.16 13.50
N PHE A 145 -12.18 11.71 12.31
CA PHE A 145 -12.28 10.31 11.91
C PHE A 145 -10.89 9.70 11.97
N ASP A 146 -10.81 8.48 12.49
CA ASP A 146 -9.61 7.68 12.36
C ASP A 146 -9.24 7.56 10.87
N THR A 147 -7.96 7.53 10.56
CA THR A 147 -7.51 7.43 9.17
C THR A 147 -6.44 6.38 8.99
N VAL A 148 -6.42 5.79 7.80
CA VAL A 148 -5.37 4.86 7.39
C VAL A 148 -4.81 5.28 6.05
N ALA A 149 -3.48 5.32 5.93
CA ALA A 149 -2.80 5.78 4.74
C ALA A 149 -1.64 4.88 4.30
N SER A 150 -1.35 4.91 3.01
CA SER A 150 -0.09 4.46 2.42
C SER A 150 0.79 5.68 2.17
N ALA A 151 2.08 5.55 2.49
CA ALA A 151 3.10 6.56 2.22
C ALA A 151 3.42 6.71 0.72
N GLY A 152 2.84 5.88 -0.15
CA GLY A 152 2.98 6.01 -1.59
C GLY A 152 4.37 5.65 -2.13
N PRO A 153 4.60 5.94 -3.43
CA PRO A 153 5.86 5.68 -4.11
C PRO A 153 7.11 6.32 -3.51
N ASP A 154 7.00 7.53 -2.97
CA ASP A 154 8.14 8.25 -2.40
C ASP A 154 8.54 7.73 -1.01
N GLY A 155 7.62 7.09 -0.30
CA GLY A 155 7.86 6.51 1.01
C GLY A 155 7.79 7.51 2.16
N PHE A 156 7.38 8.75 1.89
CA PHE A 156 7.30 9.80 2.90
C PHE A 156 5.86 9.99 3.36
N LEU A 157 5.71 10.15 4.68
CA LEU A 157 4.44 10.51 5.26
C LEU A 157 4.13 11.98 4.93
N GLN A 158 3.15 12.19 4.06
CA GLN A 158 2.67 13.51 3.63
C GLN A 158 1.26 13.80 4.20
N GLN A 159 0.89 13.14 5.30
CA GLN A 159 -0.43 13.30 5.88
C GLN A 159 -0.52 14.60 6.69
N ASP A 160 -1.08 15.64 6.09
CA ASP A 160 -1.40 16.92 6.74
C ASP A 160 -2.73 16.80 7.51
N GLY A 161 -2.71 16.01 8.59
CA GLY A 161 -3.78 15.98 9.60
C GLY A 161 -4.93 14.97 9.38
N PRO A 162 -5.99 15.08 10.19
CA PRO A 162 -6.99 14.02 10.45
C PRO A 162 -8.03 13.82 9.32
N SER A 163 -7.84 14.46 8.17
CA SER A 163 -8.87 14.54 7.11
C SER A 163 -8.42 14.00 5.75
N CYS A 164 -7.35 13.21 5.72
CA CYS A 164 -6.79 12.67 4.47
C CYS A 164 -6.55 13.77 3.41
N THR A 165 -6.16 14.97 3.85
CA THR A 165 -5.83 16.09 2.97
C THR A 165 -4.32 16.19 2.80
N GLY A 166 -3.85 16.68 1.64
CA GLY A 166 -2.42 16.98 1.44
C GLY A 166 -1.51 15.77 1.17
N ILE A 167 -2.07 14.58 0.94
CA ILE A 167 -1.39 13.27 0.93
C ILE A 167 -0.36 13.02 -0.19
N GLY A 168 -0.08 14.01 -1.04
CA GLY A 168 0.90 13.88 -2.12
C GLY A 168 0.62 12.72 -3.09
N ASP A 169 1.57 11.80 -3.20
CA ASP A 169 1.50 10.57 -4.00
C ASP A 169 0.99 9.34 -3.23
N GLY A 170 0.66 9.52 -1.95
CA GLY A 170 0.06 8.52 -1.07
C GLY A 170 -1.43 8.31 -1.31
N ILE A 171 -2.01 7.44 -0.47
CA ILE A 171 -3.44 7.09 -0.48
C ILE A 171 -3.91 7.12 0.96
N CYS A 172 -5.08 7.69 1.25
CA CYS A 172 -5.65 7.71 2.59
C CYS A 172 -7.15 7.47 2.55
N PHE A 173 -7.65 6.76 3.54
CA PHE A 173 -9.07 6.49 3.74
C PHE A 173 -9.47 6.90 5.15
N LEU A 174 -10.66 7.48 5.27
CA LEU A 174 -11.31 7.69 6.55
C LEU A 174 -11.93 6.37 7.01
N ILE A 175 -11.77 6.06 8.28
CA ILE A 175 -12.44 4.96 8.95
C ILE A 175 -13.69 5.53 9.65
N PRO A 176 -14.87 4.91 9.46
CA PRO A 176 -16.07 5.33 10.17
C PRO A 176 -15.86 5.39 11.69
N SER A 177 -16.44 6.42 12.31
CA SER A 177 -16.42 6.57 13.77
C SER A 177 -17.15 5.41 14.45
N SER A 178 -16.62 4.92 15.57
CA SER A 178 -17.28 3.89 16.39
C SER A 178 -18.67 4.31 16.90
N ARG A 179 -18.92 5.63 17.02
CA ARG A 179 -20.21 6.17 17.46
C ARG A 179 -20.59 7.45 16.69
N PRO A 180 -21.89 7.76 16.54
CA PRO A 180 -22.33 9.00 15.92
C PRO A 180 -21.71 10.21 16.61
N CYS A 181 -21.26 11.15 15.79
CA CYS A 181 -20.85 12.47 16.21
C CYS A 181 -22.05 13.25 16.79
N PRO A 182 -21.91 13.84 17.99
CA PRO A 182 -22.94 14.70 18.56
C PRO A 182 -23.13 16.02 17.80
#